data_AF-A0A3C1LY59-F1
#
_entry.id   AF-A0A3C1LY59-F1
#
_cell.length_a   1.000
_cell.length_b   1.000
_cell.length_c   1.000
_cell.angle_alpha   90.00
_cell.angle_beta   90.00
_cell.angle_gamma   90.00
#
_symmetry.space_group_name_H-M   'P 1'
#
loop_
_entity.id
_entity.type
_entity.pdbx_description
1 polymer ?
#
loop_
_entity_poly.entity_id
_entity_poly.type
_entity_poly.pdbx_seq_one_letter_code
_entity_poly.pdbx_strand_id
1 'polypeptide(L)' 'MKSLADFAEFNEIYAAYFSEPYPARSCVEVSRLPKNALVEIEAIAAAKQ' A
#
# COMPACT_ATOMS: atom_id res chain seq x y z
N MET A 1 -4.72 2.47 5.34
CA MET A 1 -5.36 3.58 4.59
C MET A 1 -6.48 4.20 5.40
N LYS A 2 -6.92 5.41 5.06
CA LYS A 2 -7.96 6.15 5.81
C LYS A 2 -9.39 5.70 5.48
N SER A 3 -9.66 5.24 4.26
CA SER A 3 -10.95 4.66 3.86
C SER A 3 -10.78 3.56 2.81
N LEU A 4 -11.47 2.44 2.98
CA LEU A 4 -11.51 1.35 1.98
C LEU A 4 -12.35 1.71 0.74
N ALA A 5 -13.08 2.82 0.76
CA ALA A 5 -13.71 3.34 -0.45
C ALA A 5 -12.67 3.64 -1.55
N ASP A 6 -11.46 4.04 -1.15
CA ASP A 6 -10.37 4.39 -2.07
C ASP A 6 -9.53 3.16 -2.50
N PHE A 7 -9.92 1.94 -2.09
CA PHE A 7 -9.09 0.74 -2.26
C PHE A 7 -8.87 0.36 -3.73
N ALA A 8 -9.89 0.54 -4.59
CA ALA A 8 -9.79 0.26 -6.00
C ALA A 8 -8.77 1.18 -6.70
N GLU A 9 -8.93 2.49 -6.52
CA GLU A 9 -8.02 3.51 -7.06
C GLU A 9 -6.59 3.33 -6.54
N PHE A 10 -6.43 3.05 -5.24
CA PHE A 10 -5.12 2.75 -4.67
C PHE A 10 -4.45 1.54 -5.35
N ASN A 11 -5.20 0.46 -5.61
CA ASN A 11 -4.63 -0.75 -6.22
C ASN A 11 -4.22 -0.53 -7.67
N GLU A 12 -4.96 0.27 -8.45
CA GLU A 12 -4.58 0.62 -9.83
C GLU A 12 -3.22 1.32 -9.85
N ILE A 13 -3.02 2.29 -8.95
CA ILE A 13 -1.74 2.98 -8.80
C ILE A 13 -0.67 2.02 -8.29
N TYR A 14 -0.94 1.25 -7.24
CA TYR A 14 0.01 0.31 -6.64
C TYR A 14 0.52 -0.72 -7.66
N ALA A 15 -0.35 -1.25 -8.52
CA ALA A 15 0.00 -2.22 -9.55
C ALA A 15 0.99 -1.66 -10.58
N ALA A 16 1.01 -0.35 -10.81
CA ALA A 16 1.98 0.28 -11.71
C ALA A 16 3.42 0.27 -11.18
N TYR A 17 3.62 0.04 -9.88
CA TYR A 17 4.95 0.05 -9.24
C TYR A 17 5.56 -1.35 -9.03
N PHE A 18 4.76 -2.41 -9.03
CA PHE A 18 5.24 -3.77 -8.76
C PHE A 18 5.04 -4.68 -9.96
N SER A 19 6.10 -5.38 -10.35
CA SER A 19 6.08 -6.43 -11.37
C SER A 19 6.25 -7.81 -10.73
N GLU A 20 6.00 -8.87 -11.49
CA GLU A 20 6.25 -10.23 -11.02
C GLU A 20 7.73 -10.46 -10.67
N PRO A 21 8.03 -11.23 -9.60
CA PRO A 21 7.09 -11.78 -8.63
C PRO A 21 6.56 -10.70 -7.65
N TYR A 22 5.24 -10.64 -7.48
CA TYR A 22 4.62 -9.64 -6.60
C TYR A 22 4.98 -9.87 -5.12
N PRO A 23 5.21 -8.80 -4.33
CA PRO A 23 5.46 -8.94 -2.91
C PRO A 23 4.21 -9.38 -2.15
N ALA A 24 4.40 -10.07 -1.03
CA ALA A 24 3.32 -10.28 -0.07
C ALA A 24 2.88 -8.94 0.53
N ARG A 25 1.57 -8.76 0.76
CA ARG A 25 1.02 -7.48 1.26
C ARG A 25 -0.22 -7.69 2.13
N SER A 26 -0.37 -6.80 3.11
CA SER A 26 -1.62 -6.55 3.85
C SER A 26 -2.08 -5.11 3.63
N CYS A 27 -3.39 -4.89 3.56
CA CYS A 27 -3.99 -3.55 3.50
C CYS A 27 -5.12 -3.48 4.52
N VAL A 28 -5.10 -2.45 5.37
CA VAL A 28 -6.09 -2.26 6.44
C VAL A 28 -6.59 -0.83 6.46
N GLU A 29 -7.85 -0.65 6.83
CA GLU A 29 -8.40 0.65 7.22
C GLU A 29 -8.00 0.98 8.65
N VAL A 30 -7.63 2.23 8.92
CA VAL A 30 -7.33 2.71 10.27
C VAL A 30 -8.04 4.02 10.54
N SER A 31 -8.35 4.29 11.81
CA SER A 31 -9.10 5.47 12.23
C SER A 31 -8.41 6.80 11.90
N ARG A 32 -7.07 6.81 11.87
CA ARG A 32 -6.27 7.99 11.51
C ARG A 32 -4.87 7.61 11.06
N LEU A 33 -4.33 8.38 10.12
CA LEU A 33 -2.91 8.38 9.73
C LEU A 33 -2.23 9.70 10.11
N PRO A 34 -0.90 9.72 10.32
CA PRO A 34 -0.13 10.94 10.53
C PRO A 34 -0.39 11.98 9.45
N LYS A 35 -0.36 13.26 9.85
CA LYS A 35 -0.58 14.42 8.94
C LYS A 35 -1.89 14.36 8.13
N ASN A 36 -2.88 13.59 8.58
CA ASN A 36 -4.14 13.35 7.87
C ASN A 36 -3.95 12.75 6.46
N ALA A 37 -2.88 11.97 6.25
CA ALA A 37 -2.65 11.28 4.98
C ALA A 37 -3.80 10.31 4.63
N LEU A 38 -3.95 10.02 3.33
CA LEU A 38 -4.94 9.07 2.83
C LEU A 38 -4.42 7.62 2.89
N VAL A 39 -3.13 7.44 2.61
CA VAL A 39 -2.45 6.14 2.57
C VAL A 39 -1.06 6.28 3.19
N GLU A 40 -0.62 5.24 3.88
CA GLU A 40 0.75 5.04 4.35
C GLU A 40 1.14 3.59 4.02
N ILE A 41 2.38 3.38 3.58
CA ILE A 41 2.91 2.06 3.18
C ILE A 41 4.25 1.86 3.88
N GLU A 42 4.38 0.74 4.58
CA GLU A 42 5.64 0.20 5.05
C GLU A 42 5.98 -1.08 4.27
N ALA A 43 7.28 -1.38 4.12
CA ALA A 43 7.73 -2.56 3.39
C ALA A 43 9.02 -3.13 3.99
N ILE A 44 9.15 -4.45 3.92
CA ILE A 44 10.40 -5.16 4.19
C ILE A 44 10.91 -5.67 2.84
N ALA A 45 12.18 -5.36 2.53
CA ALA A 45 12.83 -5.80 1.29
C ALA A 45 14.13 -6.55 1.62
N ALA A 46 14.41 -7.60 0.85
CA ALA A 46 15.70 -8.27 0.85
C ALA A 46 16.55 -7.71 -0.30
N ALA A 47 17.80 -7.34 -0.01
CA ALA A 47 18.75 -7.00 -1.06
C ALA A 47 19.03 -8.23 -1.92
N LYS A 48 19.16 -8.03 -3.25
CA LYS A 48 19.74 -9.06 -4.11
C LYS A 48 21.19 -9.29 -3.66
N GLN A 49 21.57 -10.55 -3.52
CA GLN A 49 22.95 -10.95 -3.23
C GLN A 49 23.86 -10.64 -4.42
#